data_AF-A0A328DNA5-F1
#
_entry.id   AF-A0A328DNA5-F1
#
_cell.length_a   1.000
_cell.length_b   1.000
_cell.length_c   1.000
_cell.angle_alpha   90.00
_cell.angle_beta   90.00
_cell.angle_gamma   90.00
#
_symmetry.space_group_name_H-M   'P 1'
#
loop_
_entity.id
_entity.type
_entity.pdbx_description
1 polymer ?
#
loop_
_entity_poly.entity_id
_entity_poly.type
_entity_poly.pdbx_seq_one_letter_code
_entity_poly.pdbx_strand_id
1 'polypeptide(L)'
;MDLNRCGKEMNIITSWTDKNPGRRMWKCDGNGTQKCRYWEWLDPPICDRAKKIIPGLLKKSNAKDEEIKFLKKRIKDKRIGAFLFGFGVAIVLNIAVFVLFM
;
A
#
# COMPACT_ATOMS: atom_id res chain seq x y z
N MET A 1 2.40 -19.76 28.39
CA MET A 1 1.10 -19.55 27.73
C MET A 1 0.46 -18.37 28.42
N ASP A 2 0.51 -17.20 27.79
CA ASP A 2 -0.05 -15.97 28.33
C ASP A 2 -1.58 -16.03 28.26
N LEU A 3 -2.19 -16.73 29.20
CA LEU A 3 -3.65 -16.81 29.39
C LEU A 3 -4.12 -15.52 30.08
N ASN A 4 -4.59 -14.60 29.26
CA ASN A 4 -5.29 -13.36 29.56
C ASN A 4 -6.61 -13.61 30.31
N ARG A 5 -7.12 -12.55 30.97
CA ARG A 5 -8.29 -12.53 31.88
C ARG A 5 -9.59 -13.16 31.36
N CYS A 6 -9.69 -13.51 30.08
CA CYS A 6 -10.84 -14.21 29.48
C CYS A 6 -10.56 -15.66 29.05
N GLY A 7 -9.37 -16.21 29.34
CA GLY A 7 -8.99 -17.60 29.05
C GLY A 7 -8.81 -17.94 27.57
N LYS A 8 -8.66 -16.93 26.70
CA LYS A 8 -8.51 -17.10 25.24
C LYS A 8 -7.12 -16.73 24.76
N GLU A 9 -6.75 -17.12 23.56
CA GLU A 9 -5.51 -16.62 22.95
C GLU A 9 -5.59 -15.10 22.64
N MET A 10 -4.42 -14.44 22.67
CA MET A 10 -4.27 -13.03 22.32
C MET A 10 -3.44 -12.90 21.07
N ASN A 11 -3.84 -11.96 20.23
CA ASN A 11 -3.07 -11.54 19.08
C ASN A 11 -2.30 -10.25 19.37
N ILE A 12 -1.07 -10.18 18.86
CA ILE A 12 -0.31 -8.94 18.82
C ILE A 12 -0.76 -8.15 17.60
N ILE A 13 -1.22 -6.92 17.81
CA ILE A 13 -1.52 -5.98 16.72
C ILE A 13 -0.68 -4.72 16.85
N THR A 14 -0.36 -4.11 15.71
CA THR A 14 0.36 -2.83 15.64
C THR A 14 -0.63 -1.68 15.47
N SER A 15 -0.48 -0.63 16.27
CA SER A 15 -1.23 0.62 16.11
C SER A 15 -0.64 1.45 14.98
N TRP A 16 -1.50 1.88 14.06
CA TRP A 16 -1.15 2.77 12.95
C TRP A 16 -1.71 4.17 13.14
N THR A 17 -2.01 4.54 14.38
CA THR A 17 -2.54 5.87 14.72
C THR A 17 -1.41 6.88 14.89
N ASP A 18 -1.66 8.16 14.58
CA ASP A 18 -0.68 9.24 14.78
C ASP A 18 -0.20 9.36 16.23
N LYS A 19 -1.03 8.97 17.21
CA LYS A 19 -0.69 9.03 18.64
C LYS A 19 0.22 7.88 19.10
N ASN A 20 0.13 6.71 18.47
CA ASN A 20 0.88 5.51 18.85
C ASN A 20 1.43 4.78 17.61
N PRO A 21 2.14 5.46 16.70
CA PRO A 21 2.54 4.86 15.43
C PRO A 21 3.53 3.72 15.69
N GLY A 22 3.24 2.54 15.13
CA GLY A 22 4.11 1.37 15.24
C GLY A 22 4.08 0.65 16.60
N ARG A 23 3.27 1.12 17.57
CA ARG A 23 3.24 0.54 18.92
C ARG A 23 2.38 -0.72 18.95
N ARG A 24 2.89 -1.81 19.53
CA ARG A 24 2.18 -3.09 19.60
C ARG A 24 1.34 -3.22 20.86
N MET A 25 0.18 -3.84 20.72
CA MET A 25 -0.71 -4.20 21.81
C MET A 25 -1.18 -5.64 21.68
N TRP A 26 -1.39 -6.28 22.82
CA TRP A 26 -2.16 -7.51 22.90
C TRP A 26 -3.65 -7.18 22.73
N LYS A 27 -4.35 -7.95 21.90
CA LYS A 27 -5.79 -7.87 21.73
C LYS A 27 -6.42 -9.26 21.75
N CYS A 28 -7.57 -9.39 22.40
CA CYS A 28 -8.33 -10.63 22.42
C CYS A 28 -8.69 -11.09 21.00
N ASP A 29 -8.42 -12.37 20.70
CA ASP A 29 -8.78 -13.00 19.42
C ASP A 29 -10.19 -13.61 19.42
N GLY A 30 -11.04 -13.23 20.37
CA GLY A 30 -12.43 -13.67 20.38
C GLY A 30 -13.23 -13.09 19.21
N ASN A 31 -14.21 -13.87 18.73
CA ASN A 31 -15.17 -13.47 17.70
C ASN A 31 -16.57 -13.24 18.28
N GLY A 32 -17.32 -12.30 17.69
CA GLY A 32 -18.71 -12.00 18.04
C GLY A 32 -18.92 -11.66 19.52
N THR A 33 -19.93 -12.27 20.14
CA THR A 33 -20.27 -12.12 21.56
C THR A 33 -19.18 -12.61 22.51
N GLN A 34 -18.23 -13.41 22.02
CA GLN A 34 -17.13 -13.92 22.82
C GLN A 34 -15.83 -13.09 22.68
N LYS A 35 -15.88 -11.93 22.03
CA LYS A 35 -14.77 -10.99 21.95
C LYS A 35 -14.75 -10.11 23.19
N CYS A 36 -13.80 -10.34 24.10
CA CYS A 36 -13.65 -9.43 25.22
C CYS A 36 -12.99 -8.12 24.75
N ARG A 37 -13.28 -7.01 25.44
CA ARG A 37 -12.71 -5.69 25.16
C ARG A 37 -11.33 -5.48 25.80
N TYR A 38 -10.72 -6.53 26.33
CA TYR A 38 -9.40 -6.44 26.94
C TYR A 38 -8.33 -6.20 25.86
N TRP A 39 -7.48 -5.22 26.13
CA TRP A 39 -6.28 -4.96 25.36
C TRP A 39 -5.23 -4.34 26.29
N GLU A 40 -3.96 -4.55 25.96
CA GLU A 40 -2.84 -4.03 26.75
C GLU A 40 -1.66 -3.70 25.85
N TRP A 41 -0.95 -2.61 26.15
CA TRP A 41 0.24 -2.22 25.40
C TRP A 41 1.40 -3.17 25.71
N LEU A 42 2.02 -3.72 24.67
CA LEU A 42 3.24 -4.50 24.79
C LEU A 42 4.46 -3.58 24.85
N ASP A 43 4.50 -2.59 23.96
CA ASP A 43 5.61 -1.64 23.91
C ASP A 43 5.35 -0.46 24.86
N PRO A 44 6.39 0.18 25.44
CA PRO A 44 6.24 1.38 26.25
C PRO A 44 5.69 2.57 25.44
N PRO A 45 5.20 3.64 26.10
CA PRO A 45 4.79 4.85 25.41
C PRO A 45 5.89 5.37 24.49
N ILE A 46 5.52 5.68 23.25
CA ILE A 46 6.46 6.21 22.28
C ILE A 46 6.82 7.67 22.64
N CYS A 47 8.07 8.07 22.39
CA CYS A 47 8.52 9.43 22.71
C CYS A 47 7.84 10.49 21.80
N ASP A 48 7.70 11.71 22.31
CA ASP A 48 6.98 12.78 21.59
C ASP A 48 7.62 13.17 20.27
N ARG A 49 8.95 13.04 20.18
CA ARG A 49 9.67 13.22 18.91
C ARG A 49 9.20 12.22 17.86
N ALA A 50 9.08 10.95 18.21
CA ALA A 50 8.65 9.90 17.29
C ALA A 50 7.17 10.03 16.90
N LYS A 51 6.29 10.47 17.81
CA LYS A 51 4.88 10.83 17.49
C LYS A 51 4.77 11.89 16.40
N LYS A 52 5.75 12.79 16.30
CA LYS A 52 5.78 13.84 15.26
C LYS A 52 6.47 13.36 13.98
N ILE A 53 7.61 12.69 14.11
CA ILE A 53 8.44 12.31 12.96
C ILE A 53 7.82 11.15 12.15
N ILE A 54 7.36 10.09 12.82
CA ILE A 54 6.91 8.87 12.12
C ILE A 54 5.72 9.15 11.20
N PRO A 55 4.63 9.84 11.64
CA PRO A 55 3.53 10.17 10.74
C PRO A 55 3.95 11.09 9.59
N GLY A 56 4.87 12.03 9.85
CA GLY A 56 5.41 12.91 8.80
C GLY A 56 6.18 12.14 7.73
N LEU A 57 7.00 11.16 8.13
CA LEU A 57 7.72 10.29 7.19
C LEU A 57 6.76 9.39 6.41
N LEU A 58 5.76 8.81 7.08
CA LEU A 58 4.76 7.96 6.41
C LEU A 58 3.98 8.73 5.34
N LYS A 59 3.53 9.95 5.66
CA LYS A 59 2.86 10.83 4.68
C LYS A 59 3.74 11.12 3.47
N LYS A 60 5.03 11.41 3.69
CA LYS A 60 6.00 11.64 2.60
C LYS A 60 6.22 10.38 1.76
N SER A 61 6.29 9.21 2.38
CA SER A 61 6.43 7.93 1.67
C SER A 61 5.22 7.68 0.78
N ASN A 62 4.01 7.76 1.35
CA ASN A 62 2.78 7.53 0.61
C ASN A 62 2.61 8.51 -0.56
N ALA A 63 3.00 9.79 -0.38
CA ALA A 63 2.98 10.78 -1.46
C ALA A 63 3.91 10.39 -2.61
N LYS A 64 5.12 9.90 -2.30
CA LYS A 64 6.07 9.40 -3.31
C LYS A 64 5.55 8.14 -4.01
N ASP A 65 4.92 7.24 -3.27
CA ASP A 65 4.36 6.00 -3.85
C ASP A 65 3.24 6.32 -4.86
N GLU A 66 2.38 7.29 -4.55
CA GLU A 66 1.36 7.78 -5.49
C GLU A 66 1.97 8.50 -6.71
N GLU A 67 3.03 9.30 -6.52
CA GLU A 67 3.75 9.92 -7.63
C GLU A 67 4.38 8.86 -8.56
N ILE A 68 5.04 7.85 -7.99
CA ILE A 68 5.62 6.73 -8.74
C ILE A 68 4.53 5.99 -9.53
N LYS A 69 3.38 5.73 -8.90
CA LYS A 69 2.25 5.07 -9.55
C LYS A 69 1.72 5.89 -10.73
N PHE A 70 1.58 7.20 -10.57
CA PHE A 70 1.18 8.11 -11.63
C PHE A 70 2.18 8.12 -12.80
N LEU A 71 3.48 8.23 -12.50
CA LEU A 71 4.54 8.23 -13.50
C LEU A 71 4.59 6.91 -14.27
N LYS A 72 4.47 5.77 -13.58
CA LYS A 72 4.39 4.45 -14.21
C LYS A 72 3.21 4.34 -15.17
N LYS A 73 2.04 4.86 -14.78
CA LYS A 73 0.86 4.91 -15.66
C LYS A 73 1.15 5.76 -16.91
N ARG A 74 1.70 6.96 -16.74
CA ARG A 74 2.05 7.85 -17.88
C ARG A 74 3.06 7.22 -18.85
N ILE A 75 4.07 6.53 -18.34
CA ILE A 75 5.06 5.82 -19.16
C ILE A 75 4.39 4.69 -19.93
N LYS A 76 3.52 3.91 -19.27
CA LYS A 76 2.75 2.83 -19.91
C LYS A 76 1.89 3.37 -21.06
N ASP A 77 1.15 4.45 -20.81
CA ASP A 77 0.26 5.06 -21.81
C ASP A 77 1.06 5.59 -23.02
N LYS A 78 2.19 6.28 -22.78
CA LYS A 78 3.11 6.71 -23.85
C LYS A 78 3.65 5.54 -24.66
N ARG A 79 4.03 4.45 -24.00
CA ARG A 79 4.56 3.25 -24.65
C ARG A 79 3.51 2.61 -25.55
N ILE A 80 2.26 2.50 -25.08
CA ILE A 80 1.14 2.00 -25.89
C ILE A 80 0.91 2.90 -27.10
N GLY A 81 0.89 4.22 -26.91
CA GLY A 81 0.73 5.18 -28.02
C GLY A 81 1.81 5.04 -29.09
N ALA A 82 3.08 4.90 -28.68
CA ALA A 82 4.19 4.69 -29.61
C ALA A 82 4.07 3.37 -30.39
N PHE A 83 3.64 2.29 -29.72
CA PHE A 83 3.39 1.00 -30.39
C PHE A 83 2.26 1.10 -31.41
N LEU A 84 1.13 1.71 -31.07
CA LEU A 84 0.00 1.89 -31.98
C LEU A 84 0.38 2.74 -33.19
N PHE A 85 1.15 3.81 -32.97
CA PHE A 85 1.67 4.65 -34.05
C PHE A 85 2.59 3.86 -34.99
N GLY A 86 3.57 3.13 -34.45
CA GLY A 86 4.47 2.30 -35.25
C GLY A 86 3.74 1.23 -36.07
N PHE A 87 2.74 0.57 -35.48
CA PHE A 87 1.90 -0.40 -36.17
C PHE A 87 1.08 0.23 -37.31
N GLY A 88 0.51 1.41 -37.07
CA GLY A 88 -0.22 2.17 -38.10
C GLY A 88 0.67 2.54 -39.28
N VAL A 89 1.89 3.04 -39.04
CA VAL A 89 2.86 3.34 -40.11
C VAL A 89 3.21 2.08 -40.91
N ALA A 90 3.46 0.95 -40.24
CA ALA A 90 3.77 -0.30 -40.91
C ALA A 90 2.63 -0.78 -41.82
N ILE A 91 1.37 -0.67 -41.39
CA ILE A 91 0.21 -1.02 -42.21
C ILE A 91 0.13 -0.15 -43.46
N VAL A 92 0.28 1.17 -43.31
CA VAL A 92 0.20 2.12 -44.44
C VAL A 92 1.29 1.82 -45.47
N LEU A 93 2.52 1.54 -45.02
CA LEU A 93 3.63 1.16 -45.90
C LEU A 93 3.33 -0.15 -46.65
N ASN A 94 2.78 -1.15 -45.96
CA ASN A 94 2.42 -2.42 -46.60
C ASN A 94 1.33 -2.24 -47.67
N ILE A 95 0.29 -1.46 -47.39
CA ILE A 95 -0.78 -1.16 -48.35
C ILE A 95 -0.21 -0.41 -49.56
N ALA A 96 0.63 0.59 -49.34
CA ALA A 96 1.24 1.36 -50.42
C ALA A 96 2.10 0.47 -51.34
N VAL A 97 2.91 -0.42 -50.77
CA VAL A 97 3.69 -1.41 -51.54
C VAL A 97 2.78 -2.34 -52.33
N PHE A 98 1.72 -2.86 -51.71
CA PHE A 98 0.75 -3.72 -52.39
C PHE A 98 0.10 -3.02 -53.60
N VAL A 99 -0.30 -1.76 -53.44
CA VAL A 99 -0.94 -0.96 -54.50
C VAL A 99 0.04 -0.54 -55.60
N LEU A 100 1.32 -0.33 -55.28
CA LEU A 100 2.32 0.09 -56.27
C LEU A 100 2.90 -1.07 -57.09
N PHE A 101 2.82 -2.31 -56.58
CA PHE A 101 3.47 -3.48 -57.16
C PHE A 101 2.50 -4.61 -57.59
N MET A 102 1.18 -4.39 -57.49
CA MET A 102 0.14 -5.22 -58.10
C MET A 102 -0.70 -4.39 -59.06
#